data_AF-A0A3P8I753-F1
#
_entry.id   AF-A0A3P8I753-F1
#
_cell.length_a   1.000
_cell.length_b   1.000
_cell.length_c   1.000
_cell.angle_alpha   90.00
_cell.angle_beta   90.00
_cell.angle_gamma   90.00
#
_symmetry.space_group_name_H-M   'P 1'
#
loop_
_entity.id
_entity.type
_entity.pdbx_description
1 polymer ?
#
loop_
_entity_poly.entity_id
_entity_poly.type
_entity_poly.pdbx_seq_one_letter_code
_entity_poly.pdbx_strand_id
1 'polypeptide(L)'
;MLILGDNGSVHFWDWKSGYNFQRLQAQVQPGSIDSEAGIFALAFDRSGSRLVSCEADKSIKIFKEDESATEETHPLYWRPGLLKKSKY
;
A
#
# COMPACT_ATOMS: atom_id res chain seq x y z
N MET A 1 -5.01 1.30 -7.29
CA MET A 1 -3.65 1.07 -7.84
C MET A 1 -2.68 0.89 -6.68
N LEU A 2 -1.72 -0.01 -6.81
CA LEU A 2 -0.70 -0.25 -5.79
C LEU A 2 0.66 0.14 -6.34
N ILE A 3 1.45 0.85 -5.54
CA ILE A 3 2.82 1.26 -5.89
C ILE A 3 3.75 0.76 -4.78
N LEU A 4 4.83 0.12 -5.20
CA LEU A 4 5.86 -0.43 -4.33
C LEU A 4 7.18 0.26 -4.61
N GLY A 5 8.00 0.40 -3.58
CA GLY A 5 9.36 0.87 -3.69
C GLY A 5 10.37 -0.18 -3.23
N ASP A 6 11.58 -0.11 -3.79
CA ASP A 6 12.73 -0.92 -3.39
C ASP A 6 13.20 -0.63 -1.95
N ASN A 7 12.66 0.41 -1.33
CA ASN A 7 12.86 0.75 0.08
C ASN A 7 11.80 0.14 1.02
N GLY A 8 10.92 -0.73 0.53
CA GLY A 8 9.85 -1.34 1.32
C GLY A 8 8.61 -0.50 1.52
N SER A 9 8.52 0.65 0.84
CA SER A 9 7.31 1.47 0.88
C SER A 9 6.21 0.87 0.02
N VAL A 10 5.01 0.76 0.59
CA VAL A 10 3.79 0.31 -0.08
C VAL A 10 2.77 1.44 0.01
N HIS A 11 2.27 1.85 -1.15
CA HIS A 11 1.29 2.91 -1.25
C HIS A 11 0.02 2.40 -1.92
N PHE A 12 -1.11 2.60 -1.25
CA PHE A 12 -2.43 2.22 -1.73
C PHE A 12 -3.15 3.45 -2.26
N TRP A 13 -3.49 3.38 -3.54
CA TRP A 13 -4.13 4.48 -4.26
C TRP A 13 -5.53 4.09 -4.70
N ASP A 14 -6.50 4.97 -4.46
CA ASP A 14 -7.79 4.86 -5.10
C ASP A 14 -7.66 5.22 -6.59
N TRP A 15 -8.19 4.35 -7.45
CA TRP A 15 -8.05 4.48 -8.90
C TRP A 15 -8.82 5.67 -9.47
N LYS A 16 -9.99 5.99 -8.91
CA LYS A 16 -10.86 7.04 -9.45
C LYS A 16 -10.39 8.44 -9.05
N SER A 17 -10.01 8.60 -7.79
CA SER A 17 -9.62 9.89 -7.22
C SER A 17 -8.12 10.18 -7.32
N GLY A 18 -7.30 9.14 -7.49
CA GLY A 18 -5.84 9.27 -7.36
C GLY A 18 -5.40 9.62 -5.94
N TYR A 19 -6.27 9.40 -4.94
CA TYR A 19 -5.93 9.62 -3.54
C TYR A 19 -5.12 8.45 -2.99
N ASN A 20 -4.02 8.75 -2.30
CA ASN A 20 -3.31 7.78 -1.51
C ASN A 20 -3.96 7.67 -0.14
N PHE A 21 -4.73 6.61 0.07
CA PHE A 21 -5.47 6.42 1.32
C PHE A 21 -4.67 5.67 2.39
N GLN A 22 -3.64 4.92 2.01
CA GLN A 22 -2.86 4.15 2.96
C GLN A 22 -1.40 4.03 2.52
N ARG A 23 -0.50 4.20 3.49
CA ARG A 23 0.94 3.99 3.34
C ARG A 23 1.40 2.98 4.36
N LEU A 24 2.09 1.96 3.91
CA LEU A 24 2.70 0.94 4.76
C LEU A 24 4.19 0.88 4.49
N GLN A 25 4.94 0.50 5.51
CA GLN A 25 6.34 0.16 5.42
C GLN A 25 6.48 -1.33 5.71
N ALA A 26 7.03 -2.09 4.77
CA ALA A 26 7.28 -3.51 4.96
C ALA A 26 8.29 -3.71 6.11
N GLN A 27 7.89 -4.51 7.10
CA GLN A 27 8.71 -4.84 8.27
C GLN A 27 9.67 -5.99 7.93
N VAL A 28 10.97 -5.75 7.86
CA VAL A 28 11.95 -6.81 7.54
C VAL A 28 11.93 -7.94 8.56
N GLN A 29 12.18 -9.18 8.10
CA GLN A 29 12.35 -10.32 9.00
C GLN A 29 13.53 -10.12 9.98
N PRO A 30 13.44 -10.64 11.23
CA PRO A 30 14.54 -10.58 12.18
C PRO A 30 15.82 -11.22 11.62
N GLY A 31 16.92 -10.46 11.65
CA GLY A 31 18.22 -10.89 11.10
C GLY A 31 18.47 -10.45 9.65
N SER A 32 17.50 -9.80 9.01
CA SER A 32 17.66 -9.11 7.72
C SER A 32 18.18 -7.68 7.92
N ILE A 33 18.85 -7.12 6.91
CA ILE A 33 19.39 -5.75 6.94
C ILE A 33 18.30 -4.77 6.48
N ASP A 34 18.29 -3.53 6.97
CA ASP A 34 17.32 -2.51 6.53
C ASP A 34 17.30 -2.29 5.01
N SER A 35 18.42 -2.54 4.33
CA SER A 35 18.54 -2.46 2.87
C SER A 35 17.82 -3.59 2.12
N GLU A 36 17.37 -4.64 2.81
CA GLU A 36 16.61 -5.77 2.26
C GLU A 36 15.09 -5.58 2.43
N ALA A 37 14.63 -4.37 2.77
CA ALA A 37 13.20 -4.06 2.89
C ALA A 37 12.45 -4.01 1.54
N GLY A 38 13.14 -4.17 0.40
CA GLY A 38 12.54 -4.02 -0.93
C GLY A 38 11.47 -5.04 -1.27
N ILE A 39 10.51 -4.63 -2.11
CA ILE A 39 9.40 -5.48 -2.57
C ILE A 39 9.51 -5.64 -4.08
N PHE A 40 9.73 -6.88 -4.54
CA PHE A 40 9.98 -7.16 -5.96
C PHE A 40 8.71 -7.45 -6.74
N ALA A 41 7.74 -8.09 -6.10
CA ALA A 41 6.50 -8.46 -6.75
C ALA A 41 5.33 -8.39 -5.77
N LEU A 42 4.15 -8.16 -6.33
CA LEU A 42 2.92 -8.11 -5.57
C LEU A 42 1.74 -8.48 -6.44
N ALA A 43 0.85 -9.29 -5.91
CA ALA A 43 -0.31 -9.76 -6.63
C ALA A 43 -1.51 -9.91 -5.69
N PHE A 44 -2.68 -9.59 -6.20
CA PHE A 44 -3.92 -10.03 -5.57
C PHE A 44 -4.16 -11.50 -5.86
N ASP A 45 -4.76 -12.19 -4.90
CA ASP A 45 -5.32 -13.50 -5.15
C ASP A 45 -6.53 -13.40 -6.10
N ARG A 46 -7.00 -14.53 -6.63
CA ARG A 46 -8.12 -14.53 -7.59
C ARG A 46 -9.43 -13.97 -7.01
N SER A 47 -9.60 -14.00 -5.69
CA SER A 47 -10.77 -13.39 -5.05
C SER A 47 -10.66 -11.86 -4.92
N GLY A 48 -9.45 -11.31 -4.99
CA GLY A 48 -9.17 -9.89 -4.78
C GLY A 48 -9.16 -9.46 -3.31
N SER A 49 -9.31 -10.39 -2.37
CA SER A 49 -9.41 -10.08 -0.93
C SER A 49 -8.07 -10.12 -0.20
N ARG A 50 -7.06 -10.75 -0.81
CA ARG A 50 -5.73 -10.92 -0.23
C ARG A 50 -4.68 -10.38 -1.16
N LEU A 51 -3.71 -9.72 -0.56
CA LEU A 51 -2.58 -9.17 -1.27
C LEU A 51 -1.32 -9.91 -0.85
N VAL A 52 -0.61 -10.48 -1.80
CA VAL A 52 0.62 -11.24 -1.59
C VAL A 52 1.79 -10.38 -2.04
N SER A 53 2.75 -10.11 -1.15
CA SER A 53 4.03 -9.46 -1.45
C SER A 53 5.17 -10.47 -1.45
N CYS A 54 6.07 -10.35 -2.42
CA CYS A 54 7.35 -11.07 -2.46
C CYS A 54 8.48 -10.08 -2.18
N GLU A 55 9.13 -10.23 -1.03
CA GLU A 55 10.08 -9.26 -0.49
C GLU A 55 11.54 -9.74 -0.62
N ALA A 56 12.48 -8.80 -0.52
CA ALA A 56 13.91 -9.08 -0.63
C ALA A 56 14.48 -9.80 0.60
N ASP A 57 13.81 -9.72 1.75
CA ASP A 57 14.17 -10.42 2.99
C ASP A 57 13.91 -11.94 2.95
N LYS A 58 13.65 -12.51 1.77
CA LYS A 58 13.30 -13.92 1.51
C LYS A 58 11.97 -14.34 2.15
N SER A 59 11.09 -13.40 2.47
CA SER A 59 9.75 -13.66 2.97
C SER A 59 8.66 -13.38 1.95
N ILE A 60 7.51 -14.02 2.16
CA ILE A 60 6.26 -13.73 1.48
C ILE A 60 5.28 -13.25 2.53
N LYS A 61 4.72 -12.05 2.38
CA LYS A 61 3.71 -11.52 3.30
C LYS A 61 2.35 -11.48 2.62
N ILE A 62 1.33 -11.82 3.40
CA ILE A 62 -0.05 -11.84 2.95
C ILE A 62 -0.81 -10.82 3.77
N PHE A 63 -1.30 -9.78 3.10
CA PHE A 63 -2.16 -8.78 3.68
C PHE A 63 -3.62 -9.12 3.44
N LYS A 64 -4.47 -8.75 4.39
CA LYS A 64 -5.92 -8.86 4.33
C LYS A 64 -6.50 -7.50 4.73
N GLU A 65 -7.64 -7.16 4.16
CA GLU A 65 -8.44 -6.03 4.61
C GLU A 65 -8.88 -6.22 6.06
N ASP A 66 -8.91 -5.12 6.81
CA ASP A 66 -9.44 -5.08 8.17
C ASP A 66 -10.96 -4.88 8.13
N GLU A 67 -11.69 -5.90 8.60
CA GLU A 67 -13.15 -5.89 8.64
C GLU A 67 -13.73 -4.91 9.67
N SER A 68 -12.90 -4.43 10.61
CA SER A 68 -13.30 -3.46 11.63
C SER A 68 -13.04 -2.00 11.21
N ALA A 69 -12.43 -1.77 10.05
CA ALA A 69 -12.13 -0.44 9.58
C ALA A 69 -13.41 0.33 9.21
N THR A 70 -13.64 1.43 9.91
CA THR A 70 -14.73 2.38 9.67
C THR A 70 -14.18 3.76 9.34
N GLU A 71 -14.99 4.62 8.72
CA GLU A 71 -14.59 6.00 8.42
C GLU A 71 -14.23 6.82 9.67
N GLU A 72 -14.73 6.42 10.84
CA GLU A 72 -14.46 7.04 12.12
C GLU A 72 -13.12 6.59 12.73
N THR A 73 -12.77 5.31 12.57
CA THR A 73 -11.53 4.72 13.09
C THR A 73 -10.34 4.97 12.16
N HIS A 74 -10.58 4.97 10.85
CA HIS A 74 -9.59 5.17 9.80
C HIS A 74 -10.02 6.30 8.86
N PRO A 75 -9.99 7.56 9.34
CA PRO A 75 -10.52 8.69 8.58
C PRO A 75 -9.69 8.99 7.33
N LEU A 76 -10.38 9.15 6.20
CA LEU A 76 -9.77 9.56 4.95
C LEU A 76 -9.77 11.09 4.84
N TYR A 77 -8.60 11.71 4.97
CA TYR A 77 -8.42 13.16 4.77
C TYR A 77 -8.38 13.54 3.28
N TRP A 78 -9.42 13.16 2.53
CA TRP A 78 -9.54 13.49 1.11
C TRP A 78 -10.18 14.87 0.91
N ARG A 79 -9.46 15.78 0.24
CA ARG A 79 -9.94 17.12 -0.12
C ARG A 79 -9.99 17.28 -1.65
N PRO A 80 -11.11 16.91 -2.30
CA PRO A 80 -11.23 17.04 -3.75
C PRO A 80 -11.30 18.53 -4.14
N GLY A 81 -10.23 19.06 -4.76
CA GLY A 81 -10.22 20.43 -5.27
C GLY A 81 -8.85 21.09 -5.43
N LEU A 82 -7.82 20.63 -4.70
CA LEU A 82 -6.48 21.25 -4.71
C LEU A 82 -5.73 21.11 -6.05
N LEU A 83 -6.11 20.15 -6.90
CA LEU A 83 -5.44 19.87 -8.17
C LEU A 83 -6.19 20.35 -9.42
N LYS A 84 -7.43 20.89 -9.30
CA LYS A 84 -8.06 21.56 -10.44
C LYS A 84 -7.46 22.95 -10.58
N LYS A 85 -6.32 23.06 -11.27
CA LYS A 85 -5.97 24.33 -11.91
C LYS A 85 -7.11 24.69 -12.84
N SER A 86 -7.75 25.83 -12.61
CA SER A 86 -8.71 26.42 -13.54
C SER A 86 -8.06 26.47 -14.92
N LYS A 87 -8.66 25.80 -15.90
CA LYS A 87 -8.31 26.02 -17.30
C LYS A 87 -8.78 27.45 -17.62
N TYR A 88 -7.84 28.36 -17.81
CA TYR A 88 -8.10 29.57 -18.59
C TYR A 88 -8.36 29.17 -20.04
#